data_AF-A0A1Z5TME0-F1
#
_entry.id   AF-A0A1Z5TME0-F1
#
_cell.length_a   1.000
_cell.length_b   1.000
_cell.length_c   1.000
_cell.angle_alpha   90.00
_cell.angle_beta   90.00
_cell.angle_gamma   90.00
#
_symmetry.space_group_name_H-M   'P 1'
#
loop_
_entity.id
_entity.type
_entity.pdbx_description
1 polymer ?
#
loop_
_entity_poly.entity_id
_entity_poly.type
_entity_poly.pdbx_seq_one_letter_code
_entity_poly.pdbx_strand_id
1 'polypeptide(L)'
;MIARALKEHVFGALWFGATPQQERELNKIQEDLLDKDGFQRTQARAEMCQDYLSQIDKEASDQLAKAKAKLLLQLQQLLLPIVLVPRGKKRGSTDMRLNDLAAIIALAADLSRWMRQLDEVVYYWPPTFKDEEFEPGRMECANLRQMLDESPYQKLDVQGRMRPRLQPGQEHRNEAIVRVVCFPGLVAYRKGGGELGEKLLAEQDRRRGNANVPHDVQLARARSRDSVSVDDGYRTKVICKAVVHLTWGKQRLLTREAGTSAHLDAMRDHSNKYLEDRKGFRELWDIFCERLISG
;
A
#
# COMPACT_ATOMS: atom_id res chain seq x y z
N MET A 1 -2.69 9.46 -10.52
CA MET A 1 -2.94 8.92 -11.87
C MET A 1 -1.75 8.08 -12.36
N ILE A 2 -0.55 8.64 -12.49
CA ILE A 2 0.69 7.91 -12.84
C ILE A 2 0.91 6.70 -11.92
N ALA A 3 0.85 6.90 -10.61
CA ALA A 3 1.02 5.86 -9.60
C ALA A 3 0.14 4.62 -9.85
N ARG A 4 -1.14 4.84 -10.12
CA ARG A 4 -2.10 3.76 -10.36
C ARG A 4 -1.83 3.06 -11.69
N ALA A 5 -1.51 3.81 -12.73
CA ALA A 5 -1.10 3.23 -14.01
C ALA A 5 0.16 2.36 -13.88
N LEU A 6 1.19 2.83 -13.16
CA LEU A 6 2.38 2.03 -12.89
C LEU A 6 2.05 0.78 -12.07
N LYS A 7 1.24 0.91 -11.01
CA LYS A 7 0.79 -0.24 -10.22
C LYS A 7 0.09 -1.28 -11.10
N GLU A 8 -0.91 -0.89 -11.89
CA GLU A 8 -1.73 -1.84 -12.64
C GLU A 8 -1.02 -2.38 -13.90
N HIS A 9 -0.31 -1.52 -14.66
CA HIS A 9 0.25 -1.91 -15.96
C HIS A 9 1.72 -2.36 -15.90
N VAL A 10 2.48 -1.95 -14.88
CA VAL A 10 3.88 -2.36 -14.73
C VAL A 10 3.99 -3.40 -13.64
N PHE A 11 3.65 -3.03 -12.40
CA PHE A 11 3.77 -3.95 -11.26
C PHE A 11 2.67 -5.02 -11.20
N GLY A 12 1.56 -4.82 -11.90
CA GLY A 12 0.47 -5.79 -12.03
C GLY A 12 0.77 -6.90 -13.02
N ALA A 13 1.67 -6.65 -13.99
CA ALA A 13 2.10 -7.67 -14.93
C ALA A 13 2.86 -8.81 -14.22
N LEU A 14 2.62 -10.06 -14.64
CA LEU A 14 3.41 -11.21 -14.19
C LEU A 14 4.86 -11.09 -14.66
N TRP A 15 5.05 -10.56 -15.87
CA TRP A 15 6.34 -10.17 -16.41
C TRP A 15 6.17 -8.97 -17.35
N PHE A 16 6.71 -7.81 -16.98
CA PHE A 16 6.52 -6.60 -17.78
C PHE A 16 7.30 -6.67 -19.09
N GLY A 17 6.61 -6.44 -20.21
CA GLY A 17 7.15 -6.59 -21.56
C GLY A 17 7.29 -8.06 -22.00
N ALA A 18 6.51 -8.97 -21.43
CA ALA A 18 6.48 -10.36 -21.85
C ALA A 18 6.07 -10.53 -23.32
N THR A 19 6.62 -11.54 -23.98
CA THR A 19 6.08 -12.00 -25.26
C THR A 19 4.71 -12.68 -25.04
N PRO A 20 3.86 -12.81 -26.08
CA PRO A 20 2.59 -13.51 -25.95
C PRO A 20 2.72 -14.98 -25.53
N GLN A 21 3.88 -15.60 -25.75
CA GLN A 21 4.17 -16.94 -25.25
C GLN A 21 4.46 -16.92 -23.75
N GLN A 22 5.36 -16.04 -23.30
CA GLN A 22 5.71 -15.88 -21.90
C GLN A 22 4.48 -15.53 -21.04
N GLU A 23 3.61 -14.66 -21.54
CA GLU A 23 2.36 -14.30 -20.84
C GLU A 23 1.42 -15.50 -20.67
N ARG A 24 1.30 -16.36 -21.70
CA ARG A 24 0.49 -17.58 -21.63
C ARG A 24 1.04 -18.59 -20.63
N GLU A 25 2.35 -18.81 -20.64
CA GLU A 25 3.04 -19.71 -19.71
C GLU A 25 2.89 -19.25 -18.26
N LEU A 26 3.11 -17.96 -17.99
CA LEU A 26 2.96 -17.38 -16.66
C LEU A 26 1.51 -17.43 -16.15
N ASN A 27 0.52 -17.16 -17.01
CA ASN A 27 -0.89 -17.26 -16.64
C ASN A 27 -1.28 -18.70 -16.33
N LYS A 28 -0.80 -19.67 -17.12
CA LYS A 28 -1.03 -21.09 -16.84
C LYS A 28 -0.51 -21.50 -15.47
N ILE A 29 0.69 -21.03 -15.08
CA ILE A 29 1.20 -21.28 -13.71
C ILE A 29 0.30 -20.67 -12.64
N GLN A 30 -0.25 -19.46 -12.85
CA GLN A 30 -1.18 -18.87 -11.89
C GLN A 30 -2.46 -19.71 -11.75
N GLU A 31 -2.98 -20.22 -12.86
CA GLU A 31 -4.17 -21.09 -12.90
C GLU A 31 -3.90 -22.45 -12.22
N ASP A 32 -2.82 -23.12 -12.59
CA ASP A 32 -2.44 -24.44 -12.05
C ASP A 32 -2.17 -24.40 -10.53
N LEU A 33 -1.78 -23.24 -10.00
CA LEU A 33 -1.43 -23.04 -8.59
C LEU A 33 -2.44 -22.17 -7.81
N LEU A 34 -3.68 -22.04 -8.30
CA LEU A 34 -4.75 -21.28 -7.62
C LEU A 34 -4.95 -21.74 -6.16
N ASP A 35 -4.96 -23.05 -5.94
CA ASP A 35 -5.20 -23.66 -4.62
C ASP A 35 -3.96 -23.68 -3.70
N LYS A 36 -2.82 -23.19 -4.20
CA LYS A 36 -1.57 -23.10 -3.42
C LYS A 36 -1.50 -21.80 -2.62
N ASP A 37 -0.56 -21.71 -1.69
CA ASP A 37 -0.32 -20.45 -0.98
C ASP A 37 0.40 -19.43 -1.90
N GLY A 38 0.45 -18.17 -1.45
CA GLY A 38 1.06 -17.09 -2.21
C GLY A 38 2.59 -17.18 -2.38
N PHE A 39 3.28 -17.90 -1.50
CA PHE A 39 4.73 -18.11 -1.55
C PHE A 39 5.07 -19.20 -2.57
N GLN A 40 4.36 -20.32 -2.57
CA GLN A 40 4.51 -21.39 -3.56
C GLN A 40 4.28 -20.86 -4.98
N ARG A 41 3.22 -20.06 -5.18
CA ARG A 41 2.99 -19.36 -6.46
C ARG A 41 4.12 -18.41 -6.84
N THR A 42 4.72 -17.74 -5.85
CA THR A 42 5.79 -16.77 -6.09
C THR A 42 7.08 -17.46 -6.47
N GLN A 43 7.43 -18.57 -5.81
CA GLN A 43 8.57 -19.40 -6.14
C GLN A 43 8.49 -19.95 -7.57
N ALA A 44 7.40 -20.63 -7.93
CA ALA A 44 7.23 -21.19 -9.27
C ALA A 44 7.29 -20.11 -10.37
N ARG A 45 6.72 -18.92 -10.10
CA ARG A 45 6.82 -17.79 -11.02
C ARG A 45 8.25 -17.27 -11.14
N ALA A 46 8.97 -17.18 -10.02
CA ALA A 46 10.33 -16.65 -9.98
C ALA A 46 11.29 -17.53 -10.78
N GLU A 47 11.19 -18.86 -10.64
CA GLU A 47 11.95 -19.84 -11.43
C GLU A 47 11.78 -19.59 -12.94
N MET A 48 10.53 -19.50 -13.42
CA MET A 48 10.25 -19.20 -14.83
C MET A 48 10.76 -17.81 -15.27
N CYS A 49 10.65 -16.79 -14.41
CA CYS A 49 11.15 -15.44 -14.72
C CYS A 49 12.68 -15.39 -14.82
N GLN A 50 13.39 -16.21 -14.02
CA GLN A 50 14.84 -16.34 -14.10
C GLN A 50 15.26 -17.02 -15.41
N ASP A 51 14.52 -18.05 -15.85
CA ASP A 51 14.76 -18.68 -17.16
C ASP A 51 14.62 -17.69 -18.31
N TYR A 52 13.58 -16.84 -18.29
CA TYR A 52 13.39 -15.80 -19.31
C TYR A 52 14.52 -14.76 -19.36
N LEU A 53 15.20 -14.49 -18.24
CA LEU A 53 16.36 -13.62 -18.23
C LEU A 53 17.60 -14.27 -18.82
N SER A 54 17.77 -15.57 -18.58
CA SER A 54 18.88 -16.33 -19.15
C SER A 54 18.77 -16.44 -20.68
N GLN A 55 17.55 -16.30 -21.22
CA GLN A 55 17.21 -16.41 -22.63
C GLN A 55 16.79 -15.07 -23.26
N ILE A 56 17.27 -13.93 -22.75
CA ILE A 56 16.95 -12.63 -23.38
C ILE A 56 17.47 -12.63 -24.82
N ASP A 57 16.53 -12.62 -25.75
CA ASP A 57 16.78 -12.44 -27.17
C ASP A 57 16.36 -11.05 -27.63
N LYS A 58 16.57 -10.79 -28.92
CA LYS A 58 16.20 -9.53 -29.55
C LYS A 58 14.68 -9.28 -29.49
N GLU A 59 13.87 -10.33 -29.62
CA GLU A 59 12.41 -10.21 -29.57
C GLU A 59 11.93 -9.74 -28.20
N ALA A 60 12.43 -10.34 -27.12
CA ALA A 60 12.11 -9.96 -25.74
C ALA A 60 12.53 -8.52 -25.44
N SER A 61 13.71 -8.09 -25.92
CA SER A 61 14.15 -6.70 -25.79
C SER A 61 13.24 -5.74 -26.55
N ASP A 62 12.85 -6.08 -27.77
CA ASP A 62 11.95 -5.27 -28.60
C ASP A 62 10.55 -5.16 -27.96
N GLN A 63 10.04 -6.25 -27.36
CA GLN A 63 8.76 -6.23 -26.65
C GLN A 63 8.81 -5.35 -25.40
N LEU A 64 9.89 -5.42 -24.62
CA LEU A 64 10.09 -4.54 -23.47
C LEU A 64 10.13 -3.07 -23.88
N ALA A 65 10.86 -2.74 -24.95
CA ALA A 65 10.93 -1.38 -25.48
C ALA A 65 9.55 -0.90 -25.95
N LYS A 66 8.79 -1.73 -26.67
CA LYS A 66 7.41 -1.44 -27.09
C LYS A 66 6.48 -1.22 -25.90
N ALA A 67 6.58 -2.02 -24.85
CA ALA A 67 5.78 -1.88 -23.64
C ALA A 67 6.07 -0.56 -22.91
N LYS A 68 7.36 -0.21 -22.74
CA LYS A 68 7.80 1.08 -22.17
C LYS A 68 7.26 2.26 -23.00
N ALA A 69 7.41 2.22 -24.33
CA ALA A 69 6.95 3.28 -25.23
C ALA A 69 5.42 3.44 -25.24
N LYS A 70 4.68 2.32 -25.27
CA LYS A 70 3.21 2.32 -25.21
C LYS A 70 2.70 2.97 -23.93
N LEU A 71 3.26 2.59 -22.78
CA LEU A 71 2.86 3.17 -21.49
C LEU A 71 3.23 4.65 -21.40
N LEU A 72 4.39 5.04 -21.91
CA LEU A 72 4.81 6.44 -21.99
C LEU A 72 3.79 7.26 -22.79
N LEU A 73 3.41 6.81 -23.99
CA LEU A 73 2.42 7.50 -24.82
C LEU A 73 1.06 7.63 -24.13
N GLN A 74 0.58 6.55 -23.50
CA GLN A 74 -0.70 6.57 -22.77
C GLN A 74 -0.69 7.57 -21.61
N LEU A 75 0.37 7.57 -20.81
CA LEU A 75 0.52 8.50 -19.70
C LEU A 75 0.68 9.94 -20.17
N GLN A 76 1.41 10.17 -21.26
CA GLN A 76 1.52 11.49 -21.87
C GLN A 76 0.15 12.02 -22.28
N GLN A 77 -0.66 11.22 -22.98
CA GLN A 77 -2.01 11.61 -23.41
C GLN A 77 -2.92 11.96 -22.22
N LEU A 78 -2.84 11.20 -21.13
CA LEU A 78 -3.62 11.45 -19.91
C LEU A 78 -3.16 12.71 -19.14
N LEU A 79 -1.87 13.00 -19.15
CA LEU A 79 -1.29 14.14 -18.42
C LEU A 79 -1.34 15.43 -19.22
N LEU A 80 -1.39 15.34 -20.55
CA LEU A 80 -1.33 16.49 -21.46
C LEU A 80 -2.35 17.60 -21.09
N PRO A 81 -3.64 17.30 -20.82
CA PRO A 81 -4.61 18.33 -20.44
C PRO A 81 -4.28 19.03 -19.12
N ILE A 82 -3.59 18.34 -18.20
CA ILE A 82 -3.23 18.85 -16.87
C ILE A 82 -1.94 19.70 -16.97
N VAL A 83 -0.99 19.27 -17.80
CA VAL A 83 0.33 19.89 -17.94
C VAL A 83 0.32 21.09 -18.90
N LEU A 84 -0.56 21.09 -19.91
CA LEU A 84 -0.70 22.19 -20.87
C LEU A 84 -1.48 23.40 -20.33
N VAL A 85 -2.06 23.35 -19.13
CA VAL A 85 -2.67 24.54 -18.52
C VAL A 85 -1.57 25.60 -18.36
N PRO A 86 -1.66 26.76 -19.04
CA PRO A 86 -0.55 27.70 -19.12
C PRO A 86 -0.37 28.41 -17.78
N ARG A 87 0.45 27.84 -16.90
CA ARG A 87 1.08 28.58 -15.80
C ARG A 87 2.31 29.29 -16.36
N GLY A 88 2.11 30.43 -17.01
CA GLY A 88 3.17 31.41 -17.35
C GLY A 88 4.42 30.87 -18.08
N LYS A 89 4.47 31.05 -19.40
CA LYS A 89 5.64 31.05 -20.30
C LYS A 89 6.96 30.40 -19.77
N LYS A 90 7.14 29.07 -19.93
CA LYS A 90 8.45 28.45 -20.22
C LYS A 90 8.29 27.13 -20.99
N ARG A 91 8.45 27.17 -22.33
CA ARG A 91 8.43 25.98 -23.21
C ARG A 91 9.45 24.89 -22.79
N GLY A 92 10.57 25.26 -22.18
CA GLY A 92 11.59 24.31 -21.72
C GLY A 92 11.18 23.42 -20.53
N SER A 93 10.08 23.72 -19.82
CA SER A 93 9.63 22.91 -18.68
C SER A 93 8.89 21.63 -19.10
N THR A 94 8.37 21.54 -20.32
CA THR A 94 7.52 20.42 -20.72
C THR A 94 8.35 19.22 -21.16
N ASP A 95 9.40 19.44 -21.96
CA ASP A 95 10.29 18.37 -22.45
C ASP A 95 11.06 17.69 -21.29
N MET A 96 11.48 18.47 -20.29
CA MET A 96 12.11 17.92 -19.07
C MET A 96 11.16 16.95 -18.34
N ARG A 97 9.87 17.30 -18.22
CA ARG A 97 8.87 16.45 -17.54
C ARG A 97 8.54 15.17 -18.32
N LEU A 98 8.68 15.18 -19.64
CA LEU A 98 8.47 14.00 -20.48
C LEU A 98 9.64 13.01 -20.38
N ASN A 99 10.86 13.52 -20.32
CA ASN A 99 12.05 12.70 -20.08
C ASN A 99 12.02 12.07 -18.67
N ASP A 100 11.59 12.83 -17.66
CA ASP A 100 11.40 12.32 -16.30
C ASP A 100 10.37 11.17 -16.27
N LEU A 101 9.27 11.31 -17.02
CA LEU A 101 8.26 10.25 -17.11
C LEU A 101 8.81 8.97 -17.76
N ALA A 102 9.60 9.10 -18.83
CA ALA A 102 10.26 7.96 -19.46
C ALA A 102 11.25 7.27 -18.50
N ALA A 103 12.03 8.05 -17.75
CA ALA A 103 12.95 7.52 -16.74
C ALA A 103 12.22 6.79 -15.61
N ILE A 104 11.10 7.34 -15.11
CA ILE A 104 10.25 6.69 -14.10
C ILE A 104 9.72 5.35 -14.61
N ILE A 105 9.24 5.29 -15.86
CA ILE A 105 8.73 4.05 -16.46
C ILE A 105 9.84 3.01 -16.63
N ALA A 106 11.02 3.44 -17.08
CA ALA A 106 12.17 2.54 -17.21
C ALA A 106 12.56 1.94 -15.86
N LEU A 107 12.71 2.78 -14.82
CA LEU A 107 13.03 2.32 -13.48
C LEU A 107 11.94 1.39 -12.91
N ALA A 108 10.67 1.73 -13.10
CA ALA A 108 9.56 0.89 -12.64
C ALA A 108 9.53 -0.48 -13.34
N ALA A 109 9.83 -0.52 -14.65
CA ALA A 109 9.91 -1.77 -15.40
C ALA A 109 11.04 -2.67 -14.89
N ASP A 110 12.22 -2.08 -14.65
CA ASP A 110 13.39 -2.82 -14.19
C ASP A 110 13.16 -3.32 -12.75
N LEU A 111 12.58 -2.50 -11.87
CA LEU A 111 12.16 -2.90 -10.53
C LEU A 111 11.10 -4.00 -10.56
N SER A 112 10.08 -3.88 -11.41
CA SER A 112 9.03 -4.90 -11.55
C SER A 112 9.63 -6.24 -11.95
N ARG A 113 10.50 -6.27 -12.97
CA ARG A 113 11.17 -7.51 -13.40
C ARG A 113 12.09 -8.06 -12.32
N TRP A 114 12.79 -7.21 -11.58
CA TRP A 114 13.60 -7.64 -10.44
C TRP A 114 12.76 -8.27 -9.33
N MET A 115 11.66 -7.63 -8.94
CA MET A 115 10.72 -8.13 -7.92
C MET A 115 10.14 -9.51 -8.29
N ARG A 116 9.94 -9.78 -9.58
CA ARG A 116 9.37 -11.05 -10.07
C ARG A 116 10.33 -12.23 -10.03
N GLN A 117 11.64 -11.98 -9.95
CA GLN A 117 12.67 -13.02 -9.83
C GLN A 117 12.91 -13.48 -8.40
N LEU A 118 12.37 -12.78 -7.41
CA LEU A 118 12.52 -13.13 -6.00
C LEU A 118 11.46 -14.19 -5.65
N ASP A 119 11.92 -15.36 -5.28
CA ASP A 119 11.14 -16.56 -4.92
C ASP A 119 10.61 -16.52 -3.48
N GLU A 120 11.35 -15.89 -2.57
CA GLU A 120 11.00 -15.84 -1.15
C GLU A 120 10.16 -14.61 -0.74
N VAL A 121 10.00 -13.64 -1.63
CA VAL A 121 9.39 -12.34 -1.31
C VAL A 121 8.08 -12.12 -2.05
N VAL A 122 6.99 -12.04 -1.29
CA VAL A 122 5.67 -11.69 -1.80
C VAL A 122 5.44 -10.20 -1.63
N TYR A 123 5.32 -9.50 -2.75
CA TYR A 123 4.96 -8.09 -2.77
C TYR A 123 3.44 -7.90 -2.80
N TYR A 124 2.95 -7.02 -1.94
CA TYR A 124 1.53 -6.75 -1.77
C TYR A 124 1.27 -5.26 -1.68
N TRP A 125 0.20 -4.82 -2.35
CA TRP A 125 -0.25 -3.45 -2.34
C TRP A 125 -1.42 -3.34 -1.36
N PRO A 126 -1.17 -3.02 -0.07
CA PRO A 126 -2.25 -2.89 0.91
C PRO A 126 -3.27 -1.86 0.44
N PRO A 127 -4.57 -2.13 0.64
CA PRO A 127 -5.58 -1.15 0.31
C PRO A 127 -5.41 0.09 1.20
N THR A 128 -5.60 1.26 0.59
CA THR A 128 -5.75 2.53 1.28
C THR A 128 -7.06 3.11 0.80
N PHE A 129 -7.95 3.40 1.72
CA PHE A 129 -9.32 3.80 1.38
C PHE A 129 -9.51 5.30 1.54
N LYS A 130 -10.50 5.80 0.81
CA LYS A 130 -11.03 7.13 1.06
C LYS A 130 -11.75 7.13 2.41
N ASP A 131 -11.62 8.23 3.13
CA ASP A 131 -12.19 8.51 4.45
C ASP A 131 -11.63 7.59 5.56
N GLU A 132 -10.52 6.88 5.29
CA GLU A 132 -9.74 6.14 6.28
C GLU A 132 -8.89 7.08 7.16
N GLU A 133 -8.76 6.79 8.45
CA GLU A 133 -7.89 7.54 9.37
C GLU A 133 -6.42 7.41 8.96
N PHE A 134 -5.71 8.53 9.02
CA PHE A 134 -4.31 8.60 8.67
C PHE A 134 -3.45 7.78 9.63
N GLU A 135 -2.70 6.83 9.09
CA GLU A 135 -1.78 6.00 9.86
C GLU A 135 -0.32 6.28 9.45
N PRO A 136 0.45 7.01 10.28
CA PRO A 136 1.82 7.41 9.95
C PRO A 136 2.78 6.24 9.67
N GLY A 137 2.47 5.05 10.18
CA GLY A 137 3.25 3.83 9.95
C GLY A 137 3.23 3.36 8.49
N ARG A 138 2.10 3.53 7.79
CA ARG A 138 1.91 3.09 6.40
C ARG A 138 1.58 4.21 5.42
N MET A 139 1.34 5.43 5.88
CA MET A 139 0.95 6.58 5.06
C MET A 139 1.91 7.77 5.20
N GLU A 140 2.07 8.52 4.13
CA GLU A 140 2.73 9.83 4.06
C GLU A 140 1.73 10.90 3.63
N CYS A 141 1.74 12.03 4.33
CA CYS A 141 0.82 13.13 4.08
C CYS A 141 1.42 14.11 3.05
N ALA A 142 0.83 14.17 1.86
CA ALA A 142 1.26 15.06 0.79
C ALA A 142 1.00 16.55 1.11
N ASN A 143 -0.04 16.84 1.89
CA ASN A 143 -0.45 18.20 2.27
C ASN A 143 -0.22 18.48 3.76
N LEU A 144 0.86 17.94 4.35
CA LEU A 144 1.14 18.03 5.78
C LEU A 144 1.11 19.47 6.31
N ARG A 145 1.71 20.41 5.58
CA ARG A 145 1.72 21.83 5.97
C ARG A 145 0.31 22.40 6.09
N GLN A 146 -0.53 22.15 5.10
CA GLN A 146 -1.94 22.58 5.13
C GLN A 146 -2.68 21.95 6.32
N MET A 147 -2.47 20.67 6.58
CA MET A 147 -3.09 19.98 7.72
C MET A 147 -2.67 20.59 9.08
N LEU A 148 -1.42 21.03 9.21
CA LEU A 148 -0.94 21.71 10.40
C LEU A 148 -1.55 23.10 10.54
N ASP A 149 -1.62 23.86 9.45
CA ASP A 149 -2.16 25.23 9.42
C ASP A 149 -3.68 25.23 9.73
N GLU A 150 -4.42 24.22 9.24
CA GLU A 150 -5.86 24.07 9.43
C GLU A 150 -6.23 23.19 10.65
N SER A 151 -5.27 22.92 11.55
CA SER A 151 -5.50 22.00 12.66
C SER A 151 -6.60 22.50 13.61
N PRO A 152 -7.61 21.67 13.94
CA PRO A 152 -8.65 22.02 14.91
C PRO A 152 -8.15 21.89 16.37
N TYR A 153 -6.89 21.50 16.57
CA TYR A 153 -6.27 21.33 17.87
C TYR A 153 -5.48 22.56 18.28
N GLN A 154 -5.76 23.08 19.48
CA GLN A 154 -4.95 24.10 20.11
C GLN A 154 -3.92 23.44 21.03
N LYS A 155 -2.66 23.86 20.93
CA LYS A 155 -1.61 23.45 21.87
C LYS A 155 -1.79 24.23 23.16
N LEU A 156 -2.18 23.55 24.24
CA LEU A 156 -2.33 24.14 25.56
C LEU A 156 -1.29 23.57 26.51
N ASP A 157 -0.70 24.43 27.34
CA ASP A 157 0.13 23.97 28.44
C ASP A 157 -0.77 23.46 29.57
N VAL A 158 -0.68 22.16 29.84
CA VAL A 158 -1.35 21.52 30.96
C VAL A 158 -0.26 20.99 31.88
N GLN A 159 -0.02 21.70 32.98
CA GLN A 159 0.95 21.32 34.03
C GLN A 159 2.39 21.17 33.50
N GLY A 160 2.87 22.10 32.66
CA GLY A 160 4.21 22.09 32.09
C GLY A 160 4.38 21.12 30.92
N ARG A 161 3.28 20.54 30.40
CA ARG A 161 3.27 19.67 29.23
C ARG A 161 2.32 20.22 28.18
N MET A 162 2.88 20.54 27.00
CA MET A 162 2.09 20.94 25.84
C MET A 162 1.24 19.76 25.36
N ARG A 163 -0.09 19.88 25.48
CA ARG A 163 -1.05 18.89 24.97
C ARG A 163 -1.95 19.49 23.91
N PRO A 164 -2.25 18.75 22.82
CA PRO A 164 -3.26 19.17 21.86
C PRO A 164 -4.65 19.00 22.49
N ARG A 165 -5.46 20.07 22.46
CA ARG A 165 -6.87 20.04 22.86
C ARG A 165 -7.73 20.46 21.68
N LEU A 166 -8.76 19.67 21.38
CA LEU A 166 -9.71 20.00 20.32
C LEU A 166 -10.50 21.26 20.70
N GLN A 167 -10.66 22.17 19.74
CA GLN A 167 -11.49 23.36 19.94
C GLN A 167 -12.97 22.97 20.09
N PRO A 168 -13.73 23.59 21.01
CA PRO A 168 -15.17 23.31 21.16
C PRO A 168 -15.93 23.51 19.83
N GLY A 169 -16.80 22.57 19.46
CA GLY A 169 -17.58 22.64 18.22
C GLY A 169 -16.89 22.07 16.98
N GLN A 170 -15.64 21.60 17.09
CA GLN A 170 -14.87 20.97 16.00
C GLN A 170 -14.88 19.43 16.07
N GLU A 171 -15.83 18.82 16.80
CA GLU A 171 -15.92 17.36 16.99
C GLU A 171 -16.11 16.57 15.69
N HIS A 172 -16.59 17.24 14.63
CA HIS A 172 -16.78 16.67 13.29
C HIS A 172 -15.50 16.67 12.43
N ARG A 173 -14.40 17.27 12.92
CA ARG A 173 -13.11 17.41 12.24
C ARG A 173 -11.94 16.88 13.07
N ASN A 174 -12.22 16.06 14.06
CA ASN A 174 -11.23 15.59 15.03
C ASN A 174 -10.21 14.57 14.48
N GLU A 175 -10.42 14.02 13.29
CA GLU A 175 -9.55 13.00 12.70
C GLU A 175 -8.95 13.48 11.39
N ALA A 176 -7.68 13.13 11.14
CA ALA A 176 -7.06 13.33 9.85
C ALA A 176 -7.45 12.16 8.94
N ILE A 177 -8.29 12.42 7.94
CA ILE A 177 -8.84 11.37 7.06
C ILE A 177 -8.33 11.49 5.64
N VAL A 178 -8.15 10.36 4.97
CA VAL A 178 -7.68 10.27 3.58
C VAL A 178 -8.75 10.79 2.63
N ARG A 179 -8.47 11.85 1.88
CA ARG A 179 -9.38 12.35 0.83
C ARG A 179 -9.03 11.82 -0.55
N VAL A 180 -7.73 11.72 -0.85
CA VAL A 180 -7.22 11.23 -2.12
C VAL A 180 -6.02 10.34 -1.87
N VAL A 181 -6.03 9.15 -2.46
CA VAL A 181 -4.83 8.28 -2.50
C VAL A 181 -4.01 8.69 -3.73
N CYS A 182 -2.87 9.33 -3.49
CA CYS A 182 -1.97 9.80 -4.54
C CYS A 182 -1.07 8.68 -5.05
N PHE A 183 -0.55 7.85 -4.14
CA PHE A 183 0.26 6.68 -4.43
C PHE A 183 -0.10 5.53 -3.46
N PRO A 184 -0.34 4.30 -3.95
CA PRO A 184 -0.64 3.16 -3.08
C PRO A 184 0.61 2.68 -2.35
N GLY A 185 0.48 2.25 -1.10
CA GLY A 185 1.60 1.68 -0.35
C GLY A 185 2.05 0.33 -0.93
N LEU A 186 3.29 -0.05 -0.64
CA LEU A 186 3.86 -1.35 -1.00
C LEU A 186 4.47 -2.01 0.23
N VAL A 187 4.07 -3.24 0.47
CA VAL A 187 4.54 -4.08 1.56
C VAL A 187 5.18 -5.34 0.98
N ALA A 188 6.27 -5.78 1.58
CA ALA A 188 6.90 -7.05 1.27
C ALA A 188 6.69 -8.03 2.43
N TYR A 189 6.30 -9.25 2.09
CA TYR A 189 6.25 -10.39 2.99
C TYR A 189 7.36 -11.36 2.62
N ARG A 190 8.12 -11.83 3.60
CA ARG A 190 9.07 -12.93 3.43
C ARG A 190 8.66 -14.08 4.36
N LYS A 191 8.81 -15.32 3.87
CA LYS A 191 8.63 -16.52 4.70
C LYS A 191 9.77 -16.62 5.69
N GLY A 192 9.46 -16.91 6.96
CA GLY A 192 10.43 -16.86 8.05
C GLY A 192 11.01 -15.46 8.27
N GLY A 193 12.09 -15.37 9.04
CA GLY A 193 12.79 -14.10 9.27
C GLY A 193 14.09 -13.90 8.47
N GLY A 194 14.50 -14.88 7.66
CA GLY A 194 15.83 -14.90 7.03
C GLY A 194 16.95 -14.71 8.06
N GLU A 195 18.10 -14.18 7.63
CA GLU A 195 19.24 -13.90 8.54
C GLU A 195 18.86 -13.00 9.75
N LEU A 196 17.89 -12.10 9.59
CA LEU A 196 17.46 -11.22 10.68
C LEU A 196 16.60 -11.99 11.70
N GLY A 197 15.77 -12.92 11.23
CA GLY A 197 15.04 -13.87 12.05
C GLY A 197 15.97 -14.76 12.84
N GLU A 198 16.98 -15.32 12.17
CA GLU A 198 18.03 -16.11 12.81
C GLU A 198 18.74 -15.31 13.91
N LYS A 199 19.13 -14.06 13.63
CA LYS A 199 19.76 -13.17 14.61
C LYS A 199 18.84 -12.88 15.81
N LEU A 200 17.57 -12.59 15.56
CA LEU A 200 16.60 -12.28 16.62
C LEU A 200 16.26 -13.50 17.47
N LEU A 201 16.10 -14.68 16.86
CA LEU A 201 15.89 -15.94 17.58
C LEU A 201 17.15 -16.34 18.35
N ALA A 202 18.34 -16.23 17.77
CA ALA A 202 19.59 -16.46 18.47
C ALA A 202 19.78 -15.49 19.65
N GLU A 203 19.38 -14.23 19.52
CA GLU A 203 19.38 -13.27 20.63
C GLU A 203 18.34 -13.64 21.69
N GLN A 204 17.14 -14.08 21.28
CA GLN A 204 16.09 -14.55 22.17
C GLN A 204 16.51 -15.82 22.93
N ASP A 205 17.18 -16.76 22.28
CA ASP A 205 17.71 -17.98 22.87
C ASP A 205 18.90 -17.70 23.79
N ARG A 206 19.78 -16.76 23.43
CA ARG A 206 20.80 -16.23 24.36
C ARG A 206 20.18 -15.60 25.59
N ARG A 207 19.08 -14.84 25.45
CA ARG A 207 18.32 -14.28 26.58
C ARG A 207 17.56 -15.35 27.37
N ARG A 208 17.13 -16.45 26.74
CA ARG A 208 16.51 -17.62 27.41
C ARG A 208 17.53 -18.42 28.21
N GLY A 209 18.79 -18.48 27.76
CA GLY A 209 19.90 -19.12 28.47
C GLY A 209 20.38 -18.39 29.74
N ASN A 210 19.87 -17.19 30.02
CA ASN A 210 20.14 -16.49 31.27
C ASN A 210 19.27 -17.05 32.40
N ALA A 211 19.89 -17.80 33.32
CA ALA A 211 19.26 -18.46 34.47
C ALA A 211 18.65 -17.50 35.53
N ASN A 212 18.64 -16.20 35.28
CA ASN A 212 18.19 -15.15 36.21
C ASN A 212 16.77 -14.62 35.92
N VAL A 213 15.95 -15.40 35.22
CA VAL A 213 14.53 -15.04 35.01
C VAL A 213 13.65 -15.56 36.17
N PRO A 214 12.72 -14.74 36.70
CA PRO A 214 11.76 -15.15 37.73
C PRO A 214 10.98 -16.43 37.38
N HIS A 215 10.64 -17.22 38.42
CA HIS A 215 10.05 -18.56 38.31
C HIS A 215 8.68 -18.60 37.58
N ASP A 216 7.88 -17.55 37.71
CA ASP A 216 6.62 -17.33 36.98
C ASP A 216 6.84 -17.19 35.47
N VAL A 217 7.90 -16.50 35.05
CA VAL A 217 8.31 -16.37 33.65
C VAL A 217 8.81 -17.71 33.10
N GLN A 218 9.48 -18.52 33.91
CA GLN A 218 9.91 -19.87 33.54
C GLN A 218 8.70 -20.81 33.30
N LEU A 219 7.70 -20.76 34.18
CA LEU A 219 6.44 -21.51 34.05
C LEU A 219 5.63 -21.09 32.82
N ALA A 220 5.53 -19.79 32.54
CA ALA A 220 4.86 -19.30 31.34
C ALA A 220 5.59 -19.75 30.06
N ARG A 221 6.92 -19.77 30.06
CA ARG A 221 7.75 -20.27 28.96
C ARG A 221 7.61 -21.78 28.76
N ALA A 222 7.55 -22.57 29.83
CA ALA A 222 7.37 -24.02 29.77
C ALA A 222 5.97 -24.43 29.26
N ARG A 223 4.96 -23.57 29.43
CA ARG A 223 3.60 -23.77 28.90
C ARG A 223 3.46 -23.41 27.42
N SER A 224 4.32 -22.54 26.89
CA SER A 224 4.40 -22.24 25.47
C SER A 224 5.23 -23.34 24.78
N ARG A 225 4.57 -24.48 24.54
CA ARG A 225 5.19 -25.73 24.08
C ARG A 225 5.50 -25.79 22.58
N ASP A 226 5.34 -24.69 21.84
CA ASP A 226 5.70 -24.64 20.43
C ASP A 226 7.07 -23.98 20.28
N SER A 227 8.06 -24.79 19.92
CA SER A 227 9.37 -24.32 19.48
C SER A 227 9.18 -23.54 18.18
N VAL A 228 8.91 -22.23 18.29
CA VAL A 228 8.83 -21.33 17.13
C VAL A 228 10.17 -21.36 16.40
N SER A 229 10.19 -21.99 15.23
CA SER A 229 11.33 -22.02 14.32
C SER A 229 11.56 -20.65 13.69
N VAL A 230 12.76 -20.40 13.18
CA VAL A 230 13.06 -19.27 12.28
C VAL A 230 12.14 -19.28 11.05
N ASP A 231 11.74 -20.47 10.65
CA ASP A 231 10.88 -20.72 9.50
C ASP A 231 9.39 -20.51 9.82
N ASP A 232 9.04 -20.31 11.09
CA ASP A 232 7.66 -20.14 11.52
C ASP A 232 7.19 -18.68 11.37
N GLY A 233 6.13 -18.53 10.56
CA GLY A 233 5.46 -17.27 10.29
C GLY A 233 6.07 -16.47 9.15
N TYR A 234 5.67 -15.20 9.06
CA TYR A 234 6.09 -14.29 8.00
C TYR A 234 6.61 -13.00 8.62
N ARG A 235 7.53 -12.33 7.94
CA ARG A 235 7.95 -10.98 8.30
C ARG A 235 7.45 -10.00 7.26
N THR A 236 6.98 -8.87 7.75
CA THR A 236 6.35 -7.82 6.96
C THR A 236 7.22 -6.57 7.02
N LYS A 237 7.50 -5.96 5.86
CA LYS A 237 8.20 -4.68 5.79
C LYS A 237 7.46 -3.73 4.85
N VAL A 238 7.17 -2.53 5.34
CA VAL A 238 6.71 -1.42 4.49
C VAL A 238 7.89 -0.97 3.63
N ILE A 239 7.80 -1.21 2.33
CA ILE A 239 8.81 -0.79 1.34
C ILE A 239 8.54 0.65 0.92
N CYS A 240 7.28 0.97 0.70
CA CYS A 240 6.82 2.31 0.33
C CYS A 240 5.52 2.61 1.08
N LYS A 241 5.46 3.77 1.71
CA LYS A 241 4.22 4.26 2.34
C LYS A 241 3.25 4.75 1.27
N ALA A 242 1.96 4.60 1.53
CA ALA A 242 0.95 5.20 0.69
C ALA A 242 1.05 6.73 0.79
N VAL A 243 1.11 7.43 -0.34
CA VAL A 243 1.07 8.90 -0.35
C VAL A 243 -0.38 9.32 -0.44
N VAL A 244 -0.85 10.09 0.54
CA VAL A 244 -2.26 10.48 0.68
C VAL A 244 -2.39 11.99 0.85
N HIS A 245 -3.45 12.53 0.26
CA HIS A 245 -3.94 13.87 0.57
C HIS A 245 -5.00 13.75 1.66
N LEU A 246 -4.80 14.45 2.77
CA LEU A 246 -5.66 14.40 3.93
C LEU A 246 -6.61 15.60 4.00
N THR A 247 -7.64 15.48 4.82
CA THR A 247 -8.47 16.57 5.32
C THR A 247 -8.83 16.29 6.77
N TRP A 248 -9.10 17.32 7.56
CA TRP A 248 -9.72 17.14 8.87
C TRP A 248 -11.19 16.75 8.70
N GLY A 249 -11.61 15.69 9.37
CA GLY A 249 -12.94 15.11 9.27
C GLY A 249 -13.17 14.05 10.36
N LYS A 250 -14.03 13.09 10.07
CA LYS A 250 -14.32 11.95 10.94
C LYS A 250 -14.48 10.69 10.08
N GLN A 251 -13.71 9.66 10.36
CA GLN A 251 -13.86 8.35 9.72
C GLN A 251 -15.18 7.74 10.20
N ARG A 252 -15.91 7.12 9.27
CA ARG A 252 -17.17 6.48 9.60
C ARG A 252 -16.97 5.20 10.41
N LEU A 253 -17.91 4.96 11.30
CA LEU A 253 -17.91 3.78 12.16
C LEU A 253 -17.97 2.50 11.35
N LEU A 254 -18.78 2.46 10.28
CA LEU A 254 -18.84 1.28 9.41
C LEU A 254 -17.49 1.00 8.75
N THR A 255 -16.83 2.01 8.17
CA THR A 255 -15.52 1.82 7.52
C THR A 255 -14.40 1.49 8.50
N ARG A 256 -14.57 1.85 9.77
CA ARG A 256 -13.60 1.60 10.83
C ARG A 256 -13.77 0.22 11.46
N GLU A 257 -15.01 -0.23 11.62
CA GLU A 257 -15.34 -1.44 12.38
C GLU A 257 -15.78 -2.61 11.50
N ALA A 258 -16.08 -2.43 10.21
CA ALA A 258 -16.56 -3.51 9.35
C ALA A 258 -15.61 -4.73 9.37
N GLY A 259 -16.19 -5.91 9.58
CA GLY A 259 -15.45 -7.18 9.68
C GLY A 259 -14.72 -7.41 11.00
N THR A 260 -14.79 -6.47 11.95
CA THR A 260 -14.27 -6.68 13.32
C THR A 260 -15.31 -7.34 14.23
N SER A 261 -14.87 -7.89 15.37
CA SER A 261 -15.77 -8.43 16.40
C SER A 261 -16.80 -7.40 16.86
N ALA A 262 -16.39 -6.13 17.00
CA ALA A 262 -17.28 -5.04 17.37
C ALA A 262 -18.44 -4.84 16.37
N HIS A 263 -18.17 -5.03 15.07
CA HIS A 263 -19.21 -4.98 14.05
C HIS A 263 -20.12 -6.21 14.08
N LEU A 264 -19.56 -7.41 14.27
CA LEU A 264 -20.33 -8.64 14.40
C LEU A 264 -21.24 -8.62 15.63
N ASP A 265 -20.74 -8.13 16.76
CA ASP A 265 -21.50 -7.95 18.00
C ASP A 265 -22.62 -6.90 17.80
N ALA A 266 -22.32 -5.75 17.20
CA ALA A 266 -23.33 -4.74 16.91
C ALA A 266 -24.44 -5.22 15.95
N MET A 267 -24.11 -6.09 14.99
CA MET A 267 -25.09 -6.73 14.10
C MET A 267 -25.93 -7.77 14.83
N ARG A 268 -25.30 -8.58 15.70
CA ARG A 268 -26.00 -9.55 16.57
C ARG A 268 -26.98 -8.84 17.51
N ASP A 269 -26.58 -7.70 18.04
CA ASP A 269 -27.35 -6.93 19.02
C ASP A 269 -28.35 -5.95 18.36
N HIS A 270 -28.54 -6.03 17.03
CA HIS A 270 -29.42 -5.16 16.24
C HIS A 270 -29.23 -3.65 16.51
N SER A 271 -27.97 -3.23 16.68
CA SER A 271 -27.64 -1.84 17.00
C SER A 271 -27.91 -0.88 15.84
N ASN A 272 -28.59 0.23 16.12
CA ASN A 272 -28.80 1.32 15.16
C ASN A 272 -27.58 2.25 14.99
N LYS A 273 -26.47 2.00 15.71
CA LYS A 273 -25.27 2.86 15.72
C LYS A 273 -24.77 3.24 14.33
N TYR A 274 -24.74 2.29 13.38
CA TYR A 274 -24.29 2.57 12.01
C TYR A 274 -25.30 3.36 11.17
N LEU A 275 -26.60 3.19 11.44
CA LEU A 275 -27.65 4.00 10.81
C LEU A 275 -27.58 5.44 11.30
N GLU A 276 -27.32 5.64 12.58
CA GLU A 276 -27.14 6.96 13.18
C GLU A 276 -25.87 7.65 12.67
N ASP A 277 -24.76 6.93 12.56
CA ASP A 277 -23.51 7.44 11.95
C ASP A 277 -23.70 7.84 10.48
N ARG A 278 -24.63 7.20 9.76
CA ARG A 278 -24.98 7.57 8.37
C ARG A 278 -25.87 8.82 8.29
N LYS A 279 -26.60 9.21 9.35
CA LYS A 279 -27.54 10.35 9.27
C LYS A 279 -26.81 11.62 8.86
N GLY A 280 -27.30 12.28 7.81
CA GLY A 280 -26.71 13.51 7.27
C GLY A 280 -25.54 13.30 6.30
N PHE A 281 -25.12 12.05 6.06
CA PHE A 281 -24.10 11.77 5.06
C PHE A 281 -24.69 11.79 3.64
N ARG A 282 -24.03 12.48 2.71
CA ARG A 282 -24.35 12.45 1.27
C ARG A 282 -23.32 11.65 0.51
N GLU A 283 -23.77 10.62 -0.20
CA GLU A 283 -22.89 9.85 -1.08
C GLU A 283 -22.48 10.68 -2.30
N LEU A 284 -21.31 10.35 -2.86
CA LEU A 284 -20.84 10.99 -4.09
C LEU A 284 -21.85 10.83 -5.23
N TRP A 285 -22.57 9.70 -5.23
CA TRP A 285 -23.67 9.45 -6.15
C TRP A 285 -24.85 10.41 -5.92
N ASP A 286 -25.28 10.62 -4.67
CA ASP A 286 -26.35 11.56 -4.34
C ASP A 286 -26.00 12.98 -4.81
N ILE A 287 -24.76 13.42 -4.57
CA ILE A 287 -24.25 14.72 -5.02
C ILE A 287 -24.22 14.80 -6.56
N PHE A 288 -23.85 13.71 -7.23
CA PHE A 288 -23.83 13.65 -8.70
C PHE A 288 -25.25 13.74 -9.28
N CYS A 289 -26.20 12.99 -8.72
CA CYS A 289 -27.62 13.05 -9.12
C CYS A 289 -28.23 14.44 -8.88
N GLU A 290 -27.95 15.07 -7.73
CA GLU A 290 -28.40 16.43 -7.46
C GLU A 290 -27.87 17.43 -8.51
N ARG A 291 -26.62 17.27 -8.96
CA ARG A 291 -26.03 18.14 -10.00
C ARG A 291 -26.57 17.88 -11.41
N LEU A 292 -26.99 16.66 -11.71
CA LEU A 292 -27.62 16.31 -12.99
C LEU A 292 -29.06 16.79 -13.09
N ILE A 293 -29.77 16.88 -11.96
CA ILE A 293 -31.17 17.35 -11.90
C ILE A 293 -31.24 18.88 -11.80
N SER A 294 -30.18 19.53 -11.32
CA SER A 294 -30.10 20.99 -11.14
C SER A 294 -29.41 21.74 -12.30
N GLY A 295 -29.09 21.06 -13.40
CA GLY A 295 -28.51 21.64 -14.62
C GLY A 295 -29.37 21.33 -15.83
#